data_AF-A0A662J8X8-F1
#
_entry.id   AF-A0A662J8X8-F1
#
_cell.length_a   1.000
_cell.length_b   1.000
_cell.length_c   1.000
_cell.angle_alpha   90.00
_cell.angle_beta   90.00
_cell.angle_gamma   90.00
#
_symmetry.space_group_name_H-M   'P 1'
#
loop_
_entity.id
_entity.type
_entity.pdbx_description
1 polymer ?
#
loop_
_entity_poly.entity_id
_entity_poly.type
_entity_poly.pdbx_seq_one_letter_code
_entity_poly.pdbx_strand_id
1 'polypeptide(L)'
;MEVKWLSLDCCEWLAKRLGSSLIYVRLEVRKPQDNPVLRRSLILRGKHGTSRLVFAEEYGYEDARALLRVEGLMVERLRQALAQPPSSGRKTIGGWFSGGANLKGYSWGRRKNR
;
A
#
# COMPACT_ATOMS: atom_id res chain seq x y z
N MET A 1 8.50 10.98 -5.29
CA MET A 1 8.12 11.31 -3.90
C MET A 1 9.22 12.18 -3.34
N GLU A 2 8.91 13.36 -2.82
CA GLU A 2 9.91 14.28 -2.27
C GLU A 2 10.01 14.09 -0.76
N VAL A 3 11.23 13.90 -0.25
CA VAL A 3 11.52 13.78 1.18
C VAL A 3 12.02 15.13 1.68
N LYS A 4 11.33 15.68 2.68
CA LYS A 4 11.72 16.92 3.35
C LYS A 4 12.47 16.60 4.64
N TRP A 5 13.72 17.03 4.72
CA TRP A 5 14.50 16.98 5.96
C TRP A 5 14.11 18.15 6.88
N LEU A 6 13.79 17.83 8.13
CA LEU A 6 13.46 18.82 9.17
C LEU A 6 14.65 19.07 10.11
N SER A 7 15.47 18.04 10.30
CA SER A 7 16.77 18.09 10.98
C SER A 7 17.64 16.93 10.48
N LEU A 8 18.85 16.77 11.02
CA LEU A 8 19.73 15.63 10.71
C LEU A 8 19.08 14.27 11.04
N ASP A 9 18.28 14.24 12.10
CA ASP A 9 17.70 13.03 12.66
C ASP A 9 16.18 12.92 12.39
N CYS A 10 15.61 13.79 11.54
CA CYS A 10 14.18 13.85 11.31
C CYS A 10 13.83 14.25 9.87
N CYS A 11 13.02 13.43 9.20
CA CYS A 11 12.50 13.72 7.87
C CYS A 11 11.02 13.38 7.76
N GLU A 12 10.34 14.00 6.80
CA GLU A 12 8.95 13.72 6.49
C GLU A 12 8.69 13.77 4.99
N TRP A 13 7.66 13.05 4.55
CA TRP A 13 7.19 13.12 3.17
C TRP A 13 5.67 12.98 3.13
N LEU A 14 5.07 13.53 2.06
CA LEU A 14 3.65 13.36 1.80
C LEU A 14 3.39 11.92 1.31
N ALA A 15 2.65 11.14 2.09
CA ALA A 15 2.27 9.78 1.72
C ALA A 15 0.98 9.76 0.89
N LYS A 16 -0.02 10.57 1.26
CA LYS A 16 -1.31 10.61 0.56
C LYS A 16 -2.07 11.92 0.80
N ARG A 17 -2.89 12.31 -0.18
CA ARG A 17 -3.96 13.31 -0.01
C ARG A 17 -5.30 12.60 0.15
N LEU A 18 -6.06 12.98 1.17
CA LEU A 18 -7.44 12.53 1.44
C LEU A 18 -8.36 13.74 1.46
N GLY A 19 -8.96 14.05 0.31
CA GLY A 19 -9.78 15.26 0.14
C GLY A 19 -8.98 16.53 0.47
N SER A 20 -9.44 17.26 1.48
CA SER A 20 -8.77 18.48 1.97
C SER A 20 -7.65 18.24 2.98
N SER A 21 -7.41 16.98 3.36
CA SER A 21 -6.39 16.62 4.35
C SER A 21 -5.20 15.95 3.68
N LEU A 22 -4.04 16.04 4.33
CA LEU A 22 -2.78 15.47 3.88
C LEU A 22 -2.24 14.53 4.95
N ILE A 23 -1.79 13.34 4.55
CA ILE A 23 -1.13 12.37 5.42
C ILE A 23 0.36 12.44 5.12
N TYR A 24 1.13 12.82 6.14
CA TYR A 24 2.57 12.77 6.13
C TYR A 24 3.05 11.55 6.89
N VAL A 25 4.09 10.89 6.38
CA VAL A 25 4.91 9.98 7.18
C VAL A 25 6.09 10.80 7.68
N ARG A 26 6.40 10.68 8.98
CA ARG A 26 7.59 11.25 9.60
C ARG A 26 8.45 10.12 10.18
N LEU A 27 9.74 10.17 9.92
CA LEU A 27 10.75 9.36 10.58
C LEU A 27 11.61 10.26 11.46
N GLU A 28 11.86 9.83 12.69
CA GLU A 28 12.63 10.56 13.67
C GLU A 28 13.50 9.59 14.48
N VAL A 29 14.80 9.84 14.57
CA VAL A 29 15.68 9.13 15.52
C VAL A 29 15.52 9.79 16.89
N ARG A 30 15.06 9.02 17.87
CA ARG A 30 14.95 9.47 19.26
C ARG A 30 16.05 8.81 20.09
N LYS A 31 16.64 9.59 20.99
CA LYS A 31 17.73 9.14 21.87
C LYS A 31 17.28 9.27 23.33
N PRO A 32 16.28 8.50 23.80
CA PRO A 32 16.07 8.38 25.24
C PRO A 32 17.34 7.80 25.86
N GLN A 33 17.63 8.17 27.11
CA GLN A 33 18.98 8.17 27.72
C GLN A 33 19.87 6.95 27.39
N ASP A 34 19.32 5.75 27.22
CA ASP A 34 20.12 4.53 26.96
C ASP A 34 19.67 3.68 25.76
N ASN A 35 18.62 4.05 25.01
CA ASN A 35 18.10 3.19 23.94
C ASN A 35 17.63 3.99 22.73
N PRO A 36 18.51 4.31 21.76
CA PRO A 36 18.12 4.98 20.54
C PRO A 36 17.05 4.17 19.78
N VAL A 37 15.96 4.83 19.41
CA VAL A 37 14.87 4.22 18.63
C VAL A 37 14.59 5.03 17.37
N LEU A 38 14.19 4.32 16.32
CA LEU A 38 13.60 4.94 15.14
C LEU A 38 12.09 5.04 15.36
N ARG A 39 11.56 6.25 15.44
CA ARG A 39 10.13 6.49 15.47
C ARG A 39 9.60 6.75 14.07
N ARG A 40 8.59 5.99 13.67
CA ARG A 40 7.77 6.28 12.49
C ARG A 40 6.40 6.77 12.92
N SER A 41 5.91 7.82 12.27
CA SER A 41 4.68 8.49 12.67
C SER A 41 3.84 8.89 11.46
N LEU A 42 2.53 8.77 11.60
CA LEU A 42 1.55 9.31 10.64
C LEU A 42 0.99 10.61 11.19
N ILE A 43 1.12 11.68 10.41
CA ILE A 43 0.67 13.02 10.76
C ILE A 43 -0.39 13.45 9.76
N LEU A 44 -1.60 13.67 10.26
CA LEU A 44 -2.70 14.24 9.48
C LEU A 44 -2.64 15.76 9.58
N ARG A 45 -2.48 16.44 8.44
CA ARG A 45 -2.58 17.90 8.33
C ARG A 45 -3.88 18.28 7.66
N GLY A 46 -4.75 18.98 8.38
CA GLY A 46 -6.05 19.45 7.92
C GLY A 46 -6.00 20.85 7.31
N LYS A 47 -7.18 21.36 6.92
CA LYS A 47 -7.36 22.78 6.60
C LYS A 47 -7.02 23.63 7.84
N HIS A 48 -6.52 24.84 7.62
CA HIS A 48 -6.14 25.80 8.66
C HIS A 48 -4.90 25.43 9.49
N GLY A 49 -4.00 24.60 8.96
CA GLY A 49 -2.72 24.30 9.63
C GLY A 49 -2.82 23.38 10.83
N THR A 50 -4.01 22.82 11.11
CA THR A 50 -4.19 21.83 12.16
C THR A 50 -3.39 20.57 11.86
N SER A 51 -2.57 20.13 12.81
CA SER A 51 -1.73 18.94 12.68
C SER A 51 -2.02 17.98 13.82
N ARG A 52 -2.35 16.73 13.49
CA ARG A 52 -2.65 15.67 14.46
C ARG A 52 -1.78 14.45 14.19
N LEU A 53 -1.08 13.97 15.22
CA LEU A 53 -0.48 12.65 15.21
C LEU A 53 -1.61 11.61 15.29
N VAL A 54 -1.71 10.73 14.29
CA VAL A 54 -2.76 9.70 14.24
C VAL A 54 -2.24 8.32 14.61
N PHE A 55 -0.95 8.08 14.41
CA PHE A 55 -0.29 6.82 14.73
C PHE A 55 1.21 7.05 14.92
N ALA A 56 1.81 6.27 15.82
CA ALA A 56 3.26 6.20 15.96
C ALA A 56 3.68 4.78 16.35
N GLU A 57 4.82 4.37 15.83
CA GLU A 57 5.51 3.13 16.13
C GLU A 57 6.99 3.45 16.37
N GLU A 58 7.63 2.69 17.25
CA GLU A 58 9.04 2.87 17.60
C GLU A 58 9.75 1.53 17.44
N TYR A 59 10.94 1.58 16.85
CA TYR A 59 11.76 0.42 16.53
C TYR A 59 13.13 0.56 17.18
N GLY A 60 13.61 -0.50 17.82
CA GLY A 60 15.02 -0.62 18.17
C GLY A 60 15.90 -0.72 16.92
N TYR A 61 17.22 -0.57 17.09
CA TYR A 61 18.16 -0.60 15.96
C TYR A 61 18.06 -1.88 15.11
N GLU A 62 18.05 -3.06 15.74
CA GLU A 62 18.00 -4.32 14.99
C GLU A 62 16.66 -4.52 14.27
N ASP A 63 15.54 -4.15 14.89
CA ASP A 63 14.21 -4.21 14.26
C ASP A 63 14.11 -3.27 13.06
N ALA A 64 14.61 -2.03 13.20
CA ALA A 64 14.65 -1.06 12.12
C ALA A 64 15.52 -1.56 10.95
N ARG A 65 16.64 -2.22 11.25
CA ARG A 65 17.53 -2.81 10.25
C ARG A 65 16.89 -4.00 9.53
N ALA A 66 16.16 -4.85 10.27
CA ALA A 66 15.40 -5.95 9.69
C ALA A 66 14.30 -5.43 8.76
N LEU A 67 13.56 -4.40 9.19
CA LEU A 67 12.52 -3.75 8.39
C LEU A 67 13.07 -3.20 7.09
N LEU A 68 14.17 -2.41 7.13
CA LEU A 68 14.81 -1.86 5.94
C LEU A 68 15.24 -2.96 4.95
N ARG A 69 15.76 -4.08 5.46
CA ARG A 69 16.13 -5.23 4.62
C ARG A 69 14.93 -5.82 3.92
N VAL A 70 13.82 -6.02 4.64
CA VAL A 70 12.58 -6.57 4.06
C VAL A 70 12.00 -5.59 3.03
N GLU A 71 11.96 -4.30 3.32
CA GLU A 71 11.50 -3.28 2.37
C GLU A 71 12.33 -3.29 1.08
N GLY A 72 13.66 -3.37 1.19
CA GLY A 72 14.56 -3.48 0.03
C GLY A 72 14.27 -4.70 -0.83
N LEU A 73 14.07 -5.87 -0.21
CA LEU A 73 13.70 -7.09 -0.94
C LEU A 73 12.34 -6.97 -1.65
N MET A 74 11.38 -6.29 -1.02
CA MET A 74 10.06 -6.04 -1.62
C MET A 74 10.12 -5.05 -2.79
N VAL A 75 10.99 -4.04 -2.71
CA VAL A 75 11.24 -3.12 -3.83
C VAL A 75 11.85 -3.87 -5.02
N GLU A 76 12.80 -4.79 -4.80
CA GLU A 76 13.35 -5.62 -5.88
C GLU A 76 12.30 -6.52 -6.52
N ARG A 77 11.41 -7.12 -5.72
CA ARG A 77 10.27 -7.89 -6.26
C ARG A 77 9.33 -7.01 -7.08
N LEU A 78 9.05 -5.79 -6.64
CA LEU A 78 8.23 -4.84 -7.39
C LEU A 78 8.90 -4.49 -8.73
N ARG A 79 10.21 -4.25 -8.74
CA ARG A 79 10.97 -4.00 -9.98
C ARG A 79 10.87 -5.18 -10.95
N GLN A 80 11.02 -6.40 -10.46
CA GLN A 80 10.89 -7.61 -11.29
C GLN A 80 9.48 -7.75 -11.88
N ALA A 81 8.43 -7.48 -11.09
CA ALA A 81 7.04 -7.55 -11.56
C ALA A 81 6.74 -6.51 -12.65
N LEU A 82 7.31 -5.31 -12.53
CA LEU A 82 7.15 -4.24 -13.54
C LEU A 82 7.95 -4.50 -14.83
N ALA A 83 9.01 -5.30 -14.76
CA ALA A 83 9.82 -5.66 -15.93
C ALA A 83 9.21 -6.78 -16.78
N GLN A 84 8.24 -7.53 -16.24
CA GLN A 84 7.52 -8.52 -17.04
C GLN A 84 6.54 -7.79 -17.96
N PRO A 85 6.52 -8.09 -19.28
CA PRO A 85 5.46 -7.58 -20.14
C PRO A 85 4.10 -8.03 -19.55
N PRO A 86 3.04 -7.22 -19.67
CA PRO A 86 1.70 -7.68 -19.30
C PRO A 86 1.49 -9.00 -20.01
N SER A 87 1.27 -10.08 -19.27
CA SER A 87 1.10 -11.39 -19.85
C SER A 87 -0.11 -11.34 -20.78
N SER A 88 0.16 -11.24 -22.09
CA SER A 88 -0.80 -11.46 -23.14
C SER A 88 -1.10 -12.95 -23.14
N GLY A 89 -2.03 -13.36 -22.27
CA GLY A 89 -2.41 -14.77 -22.21
C GLY A 89 -3.04 -15.18 -20.90
N ARG A 90 -4.27 -14.71 -20.65
CA ARG A 90 -5.27 -15.70 -20.25
C ARG A 90 -5.49 -16.61 -21.46
N LYS A 91 -4.62 -17.60 -21.62
CA LYS A 91 -5.02 -18.85 -22.26
C LYS A 91 -6.19 -19.36 -21.42
N THR A 92 -7.35 -19.41 -22.05
CA THR A 92 -8.48 -20.24 -21.69
C THR A 92 -7.96 -21.63 -21.31
N ILE A 93 -7.81 -21.89 -20.02
CA ILE A 93 -7.86 -23.26 -19.51
C ILE A 93 -9.36 -23.52 -19.33
N GLY A 94 -9.99 -23.82 -20.46
CA GLY A 94 -11.35 -24.35 -20.57
C GLY A 94 -11.26 -25.40 -21.64
N GLY A 95 -10.90 -26.60 -21.19
CA GLY A 95 -10.59 -27.75 -22.04
C GLY A 95 -11.76 -28.13 -22.94
N TRP A 96 -11.38 -28.75 -24.05
CA TRP A 96 -12.26 -29.41 -24.98
C TRP A 96 -13.25 -30.33 -24.25
N PHE A 97 -14.54 -30.02 -24.36
CA PHE A 97 -15.58 -31.03 -24.32
C PHE A 97 -16.30 -30.99 -25.67
N SER A 98 -15.79 -31.83 -26.57
CA SER A 98 -16.56 -32.38 -27.68
C SER A 98 -17.52 -33.39 -27.06
N GLY A 99 -18.80 -33.06 -26.95
CA GLY A 99 -19.80 -33.97 -26.39
C GLY A 99 -21.19 -33.39 -26.53
N GLY A 100 -21.85 -33.70 -27.64
CA GLY A 100 -23.24 -33.29 -27.86
C GLY A 100 -24.17 -33.88 -26.81
N ALA A 101 -25.02 -33.03 -26.23
CA ALA A 101 -26.31 -33.44 -25.71
C ALA A 101 -27.27 -32.24 -25.76
N ASN A 102 -28.26 -32.41 -26.63
CA ASN A 102 -29.41 -31.58 -26.88
C ASN A 102 -30.29 -31.47 -25.63
N LEU A 103 -30.44 -30.26 -25.06
CA LEU A 103 -31.58 -29.97 -24.19
C LEU A 103 -32.15 -28.58 -24.46
N LYS A 104 -33.38 -28.62 -24.94
CA LYS A 104 -34.33 -27.53 -25.20
C LYS A 104 -34.48 -26.60 -23.99
N GLY A 105 -34.38 -25.30 -24.29
CA GLY A 105 -35.38 -24.29 -23.93
C GLY A 105 -35.63 -23.99 -22.46
N TYR A 106 -35.20 -22.82 -22.01
CA TYR A 106 -36.00 -22.01 -21.10
C TYR A 106 -36.03 -20.54 -21.54
N SER A 107 -37.26 -20.14 -21.86
CA SER A 107 -37.70 -18.81 -22.30
C SER A 107 -37.76 -17.82 -21.12
N TRP A 108 -37.47 -16.56 -21.44
CA TRP A 108 -37.58 -15.40 -20.55
C TRP A 108 -39.03 -15.14 -20.11
N GLY A 109 -39.26 -15.09 -18.81
CA GLY A 109 -40.53 -14.66 -18.22
C GLY A 109 -40.39 -13.32 -17.49
N ARG A 110 -40.73 -12.21 -18.17
CA ARG A 110 -41.13 -10.96 -17.51
C ARG A 110 -42.36 -11.23 -16.63
N ARG A 111 -42.36 -10.74 -15.38
CA ARG A 111 -43.61 -10.44 -14.67
C ARG A 111 -43.62 -8.99 -14.21
N LYS A 112 -44.49 -8.22 -14.85
CA LYS A 112 -45.04 -6.94 -14.35
C LYS A 112 -46.32 -7.23 -13.56
N ASN A 113 -46.54 -6.40 -12.54
CA ASN A 113 -47.79 -6.02 -11.86
C ASN A 113 -48.59 -7.09 -11.10
N ARG A 114 -48.74 -6.86 -9.79
CA ARG A 114 -49.99 -6.29 -9.28
C ARG A 114 -49.70 -5.42 -8.06
#